data_AF-X0SG90-F1
#
_entry.id   AF-X0SG90-F1
#
_cell.length_a   1.000
_cell.length_b   1.000
_cell.length_c   1.000
_cell.angle_alpha   90.00
_cell.angle_beta   90.00
_cell.angle_gamma   90.00
#
_symmetry.space_group_name_H-M   'P 1'
#
loop_
_entity.id
_entity.type
_entity.pdbx_description
1 polymer ?
#
loop_
_entity_poly.entity_id
_entity_poly.type
_entity_poly.pdbx_seq_one_letter_code
_entity_poly.pdbx_strand_id
1 'polypeptide(L)' 'ALPVVEVHLSNIFSREEFRQYSYVSPIAIGVVSGFGPMSYRLGVEALLAHLNG' A
#
# COMPACT_ATOMS: atom_id res chain seq x y z
N ALA A 1 -3.09 -17.87 -2.80
CA ALA A 1 -2.89 -16.48 -3.27
C ALA A 1 -1.48 -16.05 -2.87
N LEU A 2 -0.86 -15.13 -3.61
CA LEU A 2 0.43 -14.56 -3.23
C LEU A 2 0.21 -13.32 -2.34
N PRO A 3 1.07 -13.06 -1.34
CA PRO A 3 0.98 -11.86 -0.51
C PRO A 3 1.24 -10.60 -1.33
N VAL A 4 0.46 -9.54 -1.07
CA VAL A 4 0.60 -8.25 -1.75
C VAL A 4 0.52 -7.08 -0.76
N VAL A 5 1.27 -6.02 -1.04
CA VAL A 5 1.20 -4.73 -0.34
C VAL A 5 0.81 -3.67 -1.37
N GLU A 6 -0.24 -2.91 -1.10
CA GLU A 6 -0.69 -1.84 -1.99
C GLU A 6 0.10 -0.55 -1.71
N VAL A 7 0.54 0.13 -2.77
CA VAL A 7 1.39 1.32 -2.67
C VAL A 7 0.81 2.46 -3.51
N HIS A 8 0.66 3.63 -2.87
CA HIS A 8 0.28 4.88 -3.50
C HIS A 8 1.38 5.95 -3.28
N LEU A 9 1.76 6.64 -4.35
CA LEU A 9 2.73 7.74 -4.27
C LEU A 9 2.19 8.92 -3.45
N SER A 10 0.97 9.35 -3.74
CA SER A 10 0.29 10.45 -3.04
C SER A 10 -0.53 9.96 -1.86
N ASN A 11 -0.85 10.85 -0.92
CA ASN A 11 -1.83 10.57 0.13
C ASN A 11 -3.24 10.56 -0.49
N ILE A 12 -3.83 9.38 -0.67
CA ILE A 12 -5.15 9.23 -1.30
C ILE A 12 -6.28 9.78 -0.42
N PHE A 13 -6.06 9.92 0.89
CA PHE A 13 -7.03 10.50 1.83
C PHE A 13 -7.03 12.04 1.84
N SER A 14 -6.09 12.68 1.13
CA SER A 14 -6.08 14.13 0.90
C SER A 14 -6.62 14.50 -0.49
N ARG A 15 -7.35 13.59 -1.12
CA ARG A 15 -7.83 13.69 -2.51
C ARG A 15 -9.34 13.46 -2.57
N GLU A 16 -9.87 13.41 -3.78
CA GLU A 16 -11.28 13.19 -4.05
C GLU A 16 -11.77 11.87 -3.44
N GLU A 17 -12.98 11.87 -2.85
CA GLU A 17 -13.52 10.75 -2.06
C GLU A 17 -13.50 9.40 -2.80
N PHE A 18 -13.76 9.41 -4.11
CA PHE A 18 -13.76 8.19 -4.92
C PHE A 18 -12.39 7.49 -4.99
N ARG A 19 -11.30 8.17 -4.65
CA ARG A 19 -9.93 7.58 -4.63
C ARG A 19 -9.61 6.87 -3.33
N GLN A 20 -10.44 7.03 -2.30
CA GLN A 20 -10.26 6.38 -1.01
C GLN A 20 -10.79 4.94 -1.02
N TYR A 21 -11.60 4.58 -2.02
CA TYR A 21 -12.11 3.23 -2.23
C TYR A 21 -11.22 2.47 -3.22
N SER A 22 -10.71 1.32 -2.81
CA SER A 22 -9.87 0.43 -3.62
C SER A 22 -10.43 -0.99 -3.57
N TYR A 23 -10.52 -1.64 -4.72
CA TYR A 23 -10.84 -3.07 -4.81
C TYR A 23 -9.66 -3.97 -4.43
N VAL A 24 -8.45 -3.41 -4.34
CA VAL A 24 -7.22 -4.12 -3.98
C VAL A 24 -7.00 -4.10 -2.47
N SER A 25 -7.30 -2.97 -1.80
CA SER A 25 -7.05 -2.82 -0.35
C SER A 25 -7.64 -3.95 0.51
N PRO A 26 -8.84 -4.50 0.24
CA PRO A 26 -9.42 -5.57 1.05
C PRO A 26 -8.64 -6.90 1.02
N ILE A 27 -7.82 -7.13 0.00
CA ILE A 27 -7.03 -8.37 -0.14
C ILE A 27 -5.54 -8.17 0.12
N ALA A 28 -5.08 -6.94 0.29
CA ALA A 28 -3.69 -6.64 0.58
C ALA A 28 -3.35 -6.89 2.06
N ILE A 29 -2.09 -7.19 2.36
CA ILE A 29 -1.58 -7.26 3.74
C ILE A 29 -1.72 -5.90 4.43
N GLY A 30 -1.50 -4.83 3.66
CA GLY A 30 -1.59 -3.45 4.10
C GLY A 30 -1.40 -2.48 2.94
N VAL A 31 -1.57 -1.19 3.24
CA VAL A 31 -1.48 -0.10 2.28
C VAL A 31 -0.46 0.93 2.75
N VAL A 32 0.44 1.37 1.87
CA VAL A 32 1.34 2.50 2.08
C VAL A 32 0.92 3.65 1.16
N SER A 33 0.66 4.83 1.71
CA SER A 33 0.20 6.00 0.92
C SER A 33 0.84 7.29 1.42
N GLY A 34 1.26 8.15 0.49
CA GLY A 34 1.64 9.54 0.81
C GLY A 34 3.12 9.83 1.00
N PHE A 35 4.01 8.87 0.76
CA PHE A 35 5.46 9.06 0.93
C PHE A 35 6.23 9.22 -0.39
N GLY A 36 5.52 9.49 -1.50
CA GLY A 36 6.14 9.60 -2.82
C GLY A 36 6.87 8.31 -3.20
N PRO A 37 8.05 8.40 -3.86
CA PRO A 37 8.83 7.22 -4.21
C PRO A 37 9.24 6.34 -3.03
N MET A 38 9.33 6.90 -1.82
CA MET A 38 9.66 6.14 -0.60
C MET A 38 8.60 5.07 -0.29
N SER A 39 7.35 5.26 -0.73
CA SER A 39 6.29 4.27 -0.52
C SER A 39 6.64 2.89 -1.11
N TYR A 40 7.42 2.82 -2.19
CA TYR A 40 7.89 1.54 -2.74
C TYR A 40 8.84 0.82 -1.79
N ARG A 41 9.80 1.53 -1.21
CA ARG A 41 10.75 0.95 -0.26
C ARG A 41 10.02 0.41 0.97
N LEU A 42 9.15 1.22 1.55
CA LEU A 42 8.33 0.83 2.70
C LEU A 42 7.44 -0.39 2.36
N GLY A 43 6.86 -0.43 1.16
CA GLY A 43 6.04 -1.56 0.70
C GLY A 43 6.85 -2.86 0.57
N VAL A 44 8.07 -2.79 0.03
CA VAL A 44 8.97 -3.95 -0.08
C VAL A 44 9.46 -4.41 1.29
N GLU A 45 9.85 -3.48 2.17
CA GLU A 45 10.25 -3.81 3.55
C GLU A 45 9.10 -4.48 4.33
N ALA A 46 7.86 -3.99 4.17
CA ALA A 46 6.68 -4.62 4.75
C ALA A 46 6.42 -6.04 4.20
N LEU A 47 6.56 -6.23 2.88
CA LEU A 47 6.39 -7.54 2.25
C LEU A 47 7.48 -8.53 2.71
N LEU A 48 8.74 -8.10 2.81
CA LEU A 48 9.84 -8.92 3.32
C LEU A 48 9.62 -9.29 4.79
N ALA A 49 9.18 -8.36 5.62
CA ALA A 49 8.86 -8.64 7.02
C ALA A 49 7.72 -9.67 7.14
N HIS A 50 6.69 -9.58 6.30
CA HIS A 50 5.59 -10.55 6.25
C HIS A 50 6.04 -11.96 5.81
N LEU A 51 6.97 -12.05 4.85
CA LEU A 51 7.46 -13.34 4.35
C LEU A 51 8.45 -14.03 5.31
N ASN A 52 9.10 -13.26 6.19
CA ASN A 52 10.10 -13.77 7.14
C ASN A 52 9.53 -14.05 8.54
N GLY A 53 8.26 -13.73 8.79
CA GLY A 53 7.54 -14.08 10.01
C GLY A 53 6.81 -15.40 9.88
#